data_AF-A0A848HCA2-F1
#
_entry.id   AF-A0A848HCA2-F1
#
_cell.length_a   1.000
_cell.length_b   1.000
_cell.length_c   1.000
_cell.angle_alpha   90.00
_cell.angle_beta   90.00
_cell.angle_gamma   90.00
#
_symmetry.space_group_name_H-M   'P 1'
#
loop_
_entity.id
_entity.type
_entity.pdbx_description
1 polymer ?
#
loop_
_entity_poly.entity_id
_entity_poly.type
_entity_poly.pdbx_seq_one_letter_code
_entity_poly.pdbx_strand_id
1 'polypeptide(L)'
;MASSKQLVRYFSATASWIERFLAVVTLVAVLVFAWRSAQVLVVMDWQAADTFYELVFRVLQVVIGVELARTLVTHDLRAILELLAFVIARKMLKPDLDVLDILWSVLAFVALLAAGHYWPSGTSPADGEETGRSS
;
A
#
# COMPACT_ATOMS: atom_id res chain seq x y z
N MET A 1 28.75 20.65 -14.43
CA MET A 1 27.40 20.13 -14.79
C MET A 1 27.29 18.61 -14.97
N ALA A 2 28.39 17.83 -14.98
CA ALA A 2 28.32 16.35 -15.08
C ALA A 2 28.01 15.62 -13.75
N SER A 3 28.16 16.30 -12.59
CA SER A 3 28.05 15.69 -11.26
C SER A 3 26.60 15.37 -10.83
N SER A 4 25.62 16.22 -11.19
CA SER A 4 24.21 16.02 -10.78
C SER A 4 23.55 14.80 -11.44
N LYS A 5 23.83 14.55 -12.72
CA LYS A 5 23.26 13.40 -13.46
C LYS A 5 23.77 12.05 -12.94
N GLN A 6 25.01 11.98 -12.46
CA GLN A 6 25.56 10.77 -11.87
C GLN A 6 24.98 10.51 -10.47
N LEU A 7 24.89 11.54 -9.62
CA LEU A 7 24.25 11.45 -8.31
C LEU A 7 22.80 10.95 -8.41
N VAL A 8 21.99 11.52 -9.31
CA VAL A 8 20.60 11.09 -9.51
C VAL A 8 20.51 9.64 -9.98
N ARG A 9 21.44 9.18 -10.85
CA ARG A 9 21.45 7.80 -11.36
C ARG A 9 21.91 6.77 -10.32
N TYR A 10 22.85 7.12 -9.45
CA TYR A 10 23.24 6.26 -8.33
C TYR A 10 22.13 6.17 -7.28
N PHE A 11 21.44 7.29 -7.01
CA PHE A 11 20.32 7.32 -6.06
C PHE A 11 19.15 6.47 -6.55
N SER A 12 18.76 6.59 -7.83
CA SER A 12 17.67 5.80 -8.41
C SER A 12 18.00 4.31 -8.53
N ALA A 13 19.25 3.95 -8.84
CA ALA A 13 19.69 2.56 -8.88
C ALA A 13 19.67 1.91 -7.49
N THR A 14 20.13 2.63 -6.47
CA THR A 14 20.16 2.14 -5.08
C THR A 14 18.74 2.03 -4.51
N ALA A 15 17.89 3.04 -4.77
CA ALA A 15 16.48 3.02 -4.37
C ALA A 15 15.74 1.82 -4.98
N SER A 16 15.89 1.59 -6.29
CA SER A 16 15.23 0.46 -6.95
C SER A 16 15.71 -0.91 -6.46
N TRP A 17 16.98 -1.02 -6.07
CA TRP A 17 17.49 -2.25 -5.45
C TRP A 17 16.89 -2.48 -4.05
N ILE A 18 16.81 -1.42 -3.23
CA ILE A 18 16.18 -1.47 -1.90
C ILE A 18 14.69 -1.80 -2.02
N GLU A 19 13.96 -1.17 -2.94
CA GLU A 19 12.54 -1.43 -3.20
C GLU A 19 12.28 -2.92 -3.48
N ARG A 20 13.06 -3.51 -4.40
CA ARG A 20 12.95 -4.93 -4.73
C ARG A 20 13.28 -5.83 -3.56
N PHE A 21 14.33 -5.49 -2.80
CA PHE A 21 14.69 -6.23 -1.60
C PHE A 21 13.56 -6.19 -0.55
N LEU A 22 13.01 -5.00 -0.27
CA LEU A 22 11.89 -4.83 0.66
C LEU A 22 10.63 -5.56 0.21
N ALA A 23 10.31 -5.53 -1.08
CA ALA A 23 9.19 -6.26 -1.64
C ALA A 23 9.35 -7.77 -1.43
N VAL A 24 10.53 -8.33 -1.71
CA VAL A 24 10.82 -9.76 -1.49
C VAL A 24 10.74 -10.13 -0.01
N VAL A 25 11.35 -9.33 0.88
CA VAL A 25 11.29 -9.58 2.32
C VAL A 25 9.85 -9.54 2.83
N THR A 26 9.06 -8.56 2.39
CA THR A 26 7.64 -8.44 2.74
C THR A 26 6.85 -9.65 2.26
N LEU A 27 7.06 -10.08 1.02
CA LEU A 27 6.39 -11.24 0.45
C LEU A 27 6.72 -12.52 1.24
N VAL A 28 7.98 -12.73 1.58
CA VAL A 28 8.41 -13.88 2.40
C VAL A 28 7.75 -13.84 3.78
N ALA A 29 7.72 -12.67 4.44
CA ALA A 29 7.06 -12.51 5.73
C ALA A 29 5.56 -12.86 5.66
N VAL A 30 4.88 -12.42 4.60
CA VAL A 30 3.46 -12.72 4.35
C VAL A 30 3.24 -14.23 4.15
N LEU A 31 4.10 -14.90 3.38
CA LEU A 31 4.01 -16.35 3.18
C LEU A 31 4.20 -17.13 4.48
N VAL A 32 5.21 -16.75 5.28
CA VAL A 32 5.45 -17.35 6.60
C VAL A 32 4.25 -17.12 7.52
N PHE A 33 3.70 -15.90 7.55
CA PHE A 33 2.52 -15.58 8.35
C PHE A 33 1.29 -16.37 7.91
N ALA A 34 1.04 -16.47 6.59
CA ALA A 34 -0.07 -17.24 6.03
C ALA A 34 0.04 -18.72 6.39
N TRP A 35 1.24 -19.30 6.26
CA TRP A 35 1.50 -20.68 6.63
C TRP A 35 1.22 -20.94 8.12
N ARG A 36 1.79 -20.11 9.00
CA ARG A 36 1.55 -20.20 10.46
C ARG A 36 0.07 -20.00 10.80
N SER A 37 -0.61 -19.11 10.09
CA SER A 37 -2.04 -18.86 10.27
C SER A 37 -2.89 -20.06 9.87
N ALA A 38 -2.56 -20.72 8.77
CA ALA A 38 -3.26 -21.94 8.35
C ALA A 38 -3.11 -23.04 9.42
N GLN A 39 -1.91 -23.23 9.97
CA GLN A 39 -1.68 -24.20 11.04
C GLN A 39 -2.53 -23.91 12.29
N VAL A 40 -2.67 -22.64 12.68
CA VAL A 40 -3.51 -22.24 13.81
C VAL A 40 -4.99 -22.49 13.50
N LEU A 41 -5.48 -22.07 12.34
CA LEU A 41 -6.89 -22.20 11.97
C LEU A 41 -7.35 -23.67 11.86
N VAL A 42 -6.47 -24.58 11.47
CA VAL A 42 -6.80 -26.02 11.38
C VAL A 42 -7.12 -26.62 12.75
N VAL A 43 -6.51 -26.12 13.82
CA VAL A 43 -6.72 -26.64 15.19
C VAL A 43 -7.79 -25.86 15.97
N MET A 44 -8.37 -24.81 15.39
CA MET A 44 -9.43 -24.01 16.03
C MET A 44 -10.81 -24.67 15.88
N ASP A 45 -11.70 -24.32 16.81
CA ASP A 45 -13.09 -24.78 16.79
C ASP A 45 -13.93 -23.96 15.80
N TRP A 46 -14.32 -24.58 14.68
CA TRP A 46 -15.12 -23.94 13.63
C TRP A 46 -16.59 -23.74 13.99
N GLN A 47 -17.04 -24.26 15.14
CA GLN A 47 -18.39 -23.99 15.65
C GLN A 47 -18.45 -22.67 16.42
N ALA A 48 -17.32 -22.14 16.87
CA ALA A 48 -17.23 -20.86 17.57
C ALA A 48 -17.16 -19.68 16.59
N ALA A 49 -17.93 -18.62 16.87
CA ALA A 49 -17.91 -17.39 16.09
C ALA A 49 -16.52 -16.71 16.10
N ASP A 50 -15.76 -16.89 17.18
CA ASP A 50 -14.40 -16.36 17.33
C ASP A 50 -13.45 -16.87 16.23
N THR A 51 -13.58 -18.12 15.81
CA THR A 51 -12.77 -18.69 14.71
C THR A 51 -13.06 -18.02 13.38
N PHE A 52 -14.30 -17.62 13.13
CA PHE A 52 -14.66 -16.85 11.94
C PHE A 52 -14.05 -15.45 11.97
N TYR A 53 -14.14 -14.74 13.10
CA TYR A 53 -13.50 -13.42 13.25
C TYR A 53 -11.99 -13.50 13.08
N GLU A 54 -11.36 -14.51 13.67
CA GLU A 54 -9.92 -14.75 13.57
C GLU A 54 -9.49 -15.10 12.13
N LEU A 55 -10.28 -15.90 11.41
CA LEU A 55 -10.07 -16.19 9.99
C LEU A 55 -10.10 -14.90 9.17
N VAL A 56 -11.16 -14.11 9.28
CA VAL A 56 -11.32 -12.86 8.53
C VAL A 56 -10.16 -11.93 8.85
N PHE A 57 -9.78 -11.78 10.13
CA PHE A 57 -8.66 -10.95 10.55
C PHE A 57 -7.34 -11.39 9.91
N ARG A 58 -7.04 -12.69 9.92
CA ARG A 58 -5.81 -13.26 9.32
C ARG A 58 -5.78 -13.08 7.81
N VAL A 59 -6.92 -13.31 7.13
CA VAL A 59 -7.04 -13.15 5.67
C VAL A 59 -6.81 -11.69 5.28
N LEU A 60 -7.47 -10.73 5.96
CA LEU A 60 -7.27 -9.30 5.68
C LEU A 60 -5.81 -8.89 5.90
N GLN A 61 -5.16 -9.43 6.94
CA GLN A 61 -3.74 -9.16 7.19
C GLN A 61 -2.82 -9.69 6.08
N VAL A 62 -3.13 -10.87 5.51
CA VAL A 62 -2.40 -11.41 4.36
C VAL A 62 -2.61 -10.52 3.12
N VAL A 63 -3.85 -10.13 2.83
CA VAL A 63 -4.19 -9.27 1.68
C VAL A 63 -3.43 -7.95 1.76
N ILE A 64 -3.44 -7.28 2.92
CA ILE A 64 -2.69 -6.03 3.14
C ILE A 64 -1.20 -6.23 2.88
N GLY A 65 -0.62 -7.32 3.36
CA GLY A 65 0.81 -7.59 3.16
C GLY A 65 1.18 -7.87 1.70
N VAL A 66 0.33 -8.60 0.96
CA VAL A 66 0.51 -8.82 -0.49
C VAL A 66 0.41 -7.51 -1.25
N GLU A 67 -0.59 -6.69 -0.95
CA GLU A 67 -0.78 -5.41 -1.63
C GLU A 67 0.34 -4.41 -1.29
N LEU A 68 0.90 -4.47 -0.07
CA LEU A 68 2.10 -3.72 0.28
C LEU A 68 3.32 -4.16 -0.55
N ALA A 69 3.53 -5.47 -0.70
CA ALA A 69 4.61 -5.98 -1.53
C ALA A 69 4.44 -5.56 -3.01
N ARG A 70 3.20 -5.53 -3.51
CA ARG A 70 2.88 -5.05 -4.86
C ARG A 70 3.15 -3.55 -5.00
N THR A 71 2.66 -2.71 -4.08
CA THR A 71 2.84 -1.25 -4.12
C THR A 71 4.31 -0.84 -4.08
N LEU A 72 5.16 -1.56 -3.34
CA LEU A 72 6.61 -1.36 -3.33
C LEU A 72 7.27 -1.56 -4.71
N VAL A 73 6.68 -2.38 -5.58
CA VAL A 73 7.23 -2.66 -6.92
C VAL A 73 6.56 -1.78 -7.98
N THR A 74 5.23 -1.68 -7.95
CA THR A 74 4.46 -1.03 -9.01
C THR A 74 4.27 0.46 -8.79
N HIS A 75 4.55 0.98 -7.58
CA HIS A 75 4.35 2.39 -7.21
C HIS A 75 2.98 2.94 -7.61
N ASP A 76 1.95 2.09 -7.59
CA ASP A 76 0.59 2.46 -7.99
C ASP A 76 -0.16 3.11 -6.82
N LEU A 77 -0.50 4.39 -6.96
CA LEU A 77 -1.24 5.15 -5.95
C LEU A 77 -2.64 4.57 -5.72
N ARG A 78 -3.26 3.91 -6.70
CA ARG A 78 -4.57 3.26 -6.54
C ARG A 78 -4.49 2.06 -5.59
N ALA A 79 -3.44 1.27 -5.69
CA ALA A 79 -3.19 0.13 -4.80
C ALA A 79 -3.00 0.57 -3.33
N ILE A 80 -2.46 1.78 -3.11
CA ILE A 80 -2.35 2.37 -1.77
C ILE A 80 -3.74 2.69 -1.19
N LEU A 81 -4.68 3.20 -2.01
CA LEU A 81 -6.05 3.47 -1.56
C LEU A 81 -6.82 2.19 -1.21
N GLU A 82 -6.67 1.14 -2.02
CA GLU A 82 -7.26 -0.18 -1.73
C GLU A 82 -6.70 -0.78 -0.44
N LEU A 83 -5.38 -0.71 -0.25
CA LEU A 83 -4.71 -1.15 0.99
C LEU A 83 -5.25 -0.40 2.22
N LEU A 84 -5.43 0.91 2.11
CA LEU A 84 -5.94 1.73 3.22
C LEU A 84 -7.40 1.43 3.55
N ALA A 85 -8.23 1.16 2.55
CA ALA A 85 -9.60 0.66 2.76
C ALA A 85 -9.59 -0.65 3.56
N PHE A 86 -8.72 -1.60 3.20
CA PHE A 86 -8.56 -2.88 3.90
C PHE A 86 -8.05 -2.73 5.34
N VAL A 87 -7.09 -1.82 5.58
CA VAL A 87 -6.57 -1.53 6.93
C VAL A 87 -7.67 -1.00 7.85
N ILE A 88 -8.55 -0.15 7.32
CA ILE A 88 -9.68 0.41 8.06
C ILE A 88 -10.74 -0.66 8.33
N ALA A 89 -11.09 -1.47 7.33
CA ALA A 89 -11.99 -2.60 7.51
C ALA A 89 -11.49 -3.57 8.59
N ARG A 90 -10.18 -3.86 8.63
CA ARG A 90 -9.55 -4.66 9.69
C ARG A 90 -9.72 -4.01 11.07
N LYS A 91 -9.52 -2.70 11.18
CA LYS A 91 -9.69 -1.98 12.45
C LYS A 91 -11.12 -2.08 12.95
N MET A 92 -12.12 -1.97 12.06
CA MET A 92 -13.55 -2.04 12.37
C MET A 92 -14.06 -3.40 12.87
N LEU A 93 -13.29 -4.47 12.68
CA LEU A 93 -13.65 -5.83 13.11
C LEU A 93 -13.28 -6.14 14.56
N LYS A 94 -12.59 -5.23 15.27
CA LYS A 94 -12.32 -5.40 16.70
C LYS A 94 -13.56 -4.96 17.52
N PRO A 95 -14.03 -5.78 18.48
CA PRO A 95 -15.16 -5.41 19.33
C PRO A 95 -14.85 -4.27 20.32
N ASP A 96 -13.57 -3.99 20.60
CA ASP A 96 -13.11 -2.95 21.53
C ASP A 96 -12.74 -1.64 20.82
N LEU A 97 -13.57 -1.14 19.91
CA LEU A 97 -13.32 0.15 19.28
C LEU A 97 -14.07 1.24 20.01
N ASP A 98 -13.31 2.23 20.48
CA ASP A 98 -13.91 3.47 20.93
C ASP A 98 -14.47 4.23 19.71
N VAL A 99 -15.58 4.95 19.90
CA VAL A 99 -16.27 5.69 18.82
C VAL A 99 -15.33 6.67 18.12
N LEU A 100 -14.35 7.20 18.86
CA LEU A 100 -13.31 8.09 18.33
C LEU A 100 -12.35 7.37 17.37
N ASP A 101 -11.99 6.10 17.61
CA ASP A 101 -11.11 5.34 16.71
C ASP A 101 -11.79 5.09 15.35
N ILE A 102 -13.10 4.88 15.38
CA ILE A 102 -13.93 4.75 14.17
C ILE A 102 -13.95 6.09 13.43
N LEU A 103 -14.22 7.19 14.12
CA LEU A 103 -14.30 8.52 13.53
C LEU A 103 -12.97 8.92 12.85
N TRP A 104 -11.84 8.73 13.53
CA TRP A 104 -10.52 9.03 12.97
C TRP A 104 -10.17 8.13 11.78
N SER A 105 -10.56 6.86 11.82
CA SER A 105 -10.35 5.94 10.69
C SER A 105 -11.14 6.38 9.46
N VAL A 106 -12.41 6.75 9.63
CA VAL A 106 -13.25 7.26 8.54
C VAL A 106 -12.73 8.59 8.01
N LEU A 107 -12.30 9.50 8.88
CA LEU A 107 -11.77 10.81 8.46
C LEU A 107 -10.44 10.66 7.69
N ALA A 108 -9.57 9.75 8.12
CA ALA A 108 -8.38 9.37 7.37
C ALA A 108 -8.73 8.76 6.00
N PHE A 109 -9.75 7.89 5.93
CA PHE A 109 -10.22 7.32 4.67
C PHE A 109 -10.68 8.40 3.67
N VAL A 110 -11.50 9.33 4.14
CA VAL A 110 -12.04 10.42 3.31
C VAL A 110 -10.92 11.34 2.85
N ALA A 111 -9.96 11.68 3.72
CA ALA A 111 -8.79 12.48 3.35
C ALA A 111 -7.94 11.80 2.26
N LEU A 112 -7.79 10.47 2.32
CA LEU A 112 -7.09 9.68 1.31
C LEU A 112 -7.80 9.67 -0.04
N LEU A 113 -9.12 9.47 -0.05
CA LEU A 113 -9.92 9.56 -1.28
C LEU A 113 -9.86 10.95 -1.89
N ALA A 114 -9.90 12.00 -1.07
CA ALA A 114 -9.73 13.37 -1.52
C ALA A 114 -8.34 13.59 -2.14
N ALA A 115 -7.27 13.11 -1.50
CA ALA A 115 -5.91 13.20 -2.05
C ALA A 115 -5.78 12.50 -3.41
N GLY A 116 -6.40 11.33 -3.58
CA GLY A 116 -6.43 10.63 -4.87
C GLY A 116 -7.26 11.32 -5.94
N HIS A 117 -8.31 12.06 -5.57
CA HIS A 117 -9.18 12.78 -6.50
C HIS A 117 -8.60 14.15 -6.93
N TYR A 118 -7.94 14.86 -6.01
CA TYR A 118 -7.39 16.20 -6.21
C TYR A 118 -5.93 16.23 -6.64
N TRP A 119 -5.33 15.10 -7.06
CA TRP A 119 -4.03 15.10 -7.72
C TRP A 119 -4.21 15.05 -9.25
N PRO A 120 -4.55 16.17 -9.92
CA PRO A 120 -4.50 16.24 -11.36
C PRO A 120 -3.03 16.05 -11.77
N SER A 121 -2.76 14.98 -12.49
CA SER A 121 -1.54 14.80 -13.26
C SER A 121 -1.23 16.11 -13.98
N GLY A 122 -0.13 16.75 -13.62
CA GLY A 122 0.34 17.98 -14.26
C GLY A 122 0.54 17.71 -15.75
N THR A 123 -0.43 18.09 -16.56
CA THR A 123 -0.23 18.32 -17.98
C THR A 123 0.71 19.50 -18.07
N SER A 124 1.98 19.22 -18.35
CA SER A 124 3.00 20.25 -18.63
C SER A 124 2.61 20.95 -19.93
N PRO A 125 2.26 22.25 -19.93
CA PRO A 125 2.15 23.04 -21.15
C PRO A 125 3.51 23.68 -21.38
N ALA A 126 4.33 23.09 -22.25
CA ALA A 126 5.56 23.72 -22.72
C ALA A 126 5.92 23.31 -24.16
N ASP A 127 4.93 23.34 -25.05
CA ASP A 127 5.20 23.50 -26.49
C ASP A 127 5.12 25.00 -26.81
N GLY A 128 6.17 25.69 -26.36
CA GLY A 128 6.43 27.09 -26.63
C GLY A 128 7.89 27.25 -27.00
N GLU A 129 8.31 26.64 -28.11
CA GLU A 129 9.50 27.09 -28.82
C GLU A 129 9.08 27.86 -30.06
N GLU A 130 9.18 29.17 -29.92
CA GLU A 130 9.44 30.10 -31.00
C GLU A 130 10.68 29.65 -31.79
N THR A 131 10.50 29.13 -33.00
CA THR A 131 11.51 29.25 -34.06
C THR A 131 11.04 30.24 -35.10
N GLY A 132 11.07 31.51 -34.74
CA GLY A 132 11.31 32.59 -35.69
C GLY A 132 12.82 32.77 -35.87
N ARG A 133 13.42 32.10 -36.87
CA ARG A 133 14.64 32.52 -37.60
C ARG A 133 15.15 31.37 -38.48
N SER A 134 14.88 31.47 -39.78
CA SER A 134 15.79 31.12 -40.90
C SER A 134 14.99 30.85 -42.16
N SER A 135 14.65 31.91 -42.90
CA SER A 135 14.75 32.07 -44.37
C SER A 135 13.83 33.19 -44.83
#